data_AF-A0A2H6LL56-F1
#
_entry.id   AF-A0A2H6LL56-F1
#
_cell.length_a   1.000
_cell.length_b   1.000
_cell.length_c   1.000
_cell.angle_alpha   90.00
_cell.angle_beta   90.00
_cell.angle_gamma   90.00
#
_symmetry.space_group_name_H-M   'P 1'
#
loop_
_entity.id
_entity.type
_entity.pdbx_description
1 polymer ?
#
loop_
_entity_poly.entity_id
_entity_poly.type
_entity_poly.pdbx_seq_one_letter_code
_entity_poly.pdbx_strand_id
1 'polypeptide(L)'
;MKSFIKTVSNTVLPYTFSYRLRQLYRQQFGRLKHDPSEQDIVIYEIQPQVLIKVYWKILPIGKGPALELIVSGDHILRFDCFGEDDGHYHIFSGYEYPDRDRIYFPEKTVAEQINRTIFELNHNLSCFLQLHRSRDIRNLKIDAVALKSICEQARQQMLYYLLTVPQFDDLRIPNSQNSEPLPLKTA
;
A
#
# COMPACT_ATOMS: atom_id res chain seq x y z
N MET A 1 -55.45 2.03 17.26
CA MET A 1 -54.09 2.44 16.84
C MET A 1 -53.11 1.37 17.26
N LYS A 2 -52.54 0.59 16.32
CA LYS A 2 -51.54 -0.45 16.61
C LYS A 2 -50.15 0.08 16.21
N SER A 3 -49.28 0.23 17.21
CA SER A 3 -47.89 0.64 17.06
C SER A 3 -47.08 -0.50 16.40
N PHE A 4 -46.40 -0.19 15.30
CA PHE A 4 -45.41 -1.06 14.66
C PHE A 4 -44.03 -0.71 15.20
N ILE A 5 -43.49 -1.54 16.07
CA ILE A 5 -42.07 -1.49 16.45
C ILE A 5 -41.29 -2.27 15.38
N LYS A 6 -40.46 -1.57 14.59
CA LYS A 6 -39.46 -2.19 13.72
C LYS A 6 -38.34 -2.75 14.59
N THR A 7 -38.30 -4.07 14.77
CA THR A 7 -37.15 -4.76 15.34
C THR A 7 -36.02 -4.73 14.31
N VAL A 8 -34.95 -3.98 14.61
CA VAL A 8 -33.70 -4.01 13.84
C VAL A 8 -33.00 -5.32 14.20
N SER A 9 -32.89 -6.22 13.23
CA SER A 9 -32.11 -7.45 13.36
C SER A 9 -30.62 -7.11 13.30
N ASN A 10 -29.97 -7.05 14.46
CA ASN A 10 -28.51 -7.09 14.53
C ASN A 10 -28.08 -8.51 14.16
N THR A 11 -27.73 -8.73 12.90
CA THR A 11 -27.15 -10.00 12.45
C THR A 11 -25.72 -10.09 12.98
N VAL A 12 -25.57 -10.60 14.20
CA VAL A 12 -24.27 -10.98 14.75
C VAL A 12 -23.85 -12.26 14.02
N LEU A 13 -22.91 -12.13 13.08
CA LEU A 13 -22.31 -13.30 12.44
C LEU A 13 -21.68 -14.19 13.52
N PRO A 14 -22.03 -15.47 13.61
CA PRO A 14 -21.53 -16.35 14.65
C PRO A 14 -20.01 -16.50 14.53
N TYR A 15 -19.31 -16.46 15.67
CA TYR A 15 -17.86 -16.54 15.83
C TYR A 15 -17.19 -17.72 15.11
N THR A 16 -17.93 -18.81 14.86
CA THR A 16 -17.45 -19.98 14.12
C THR A 16 -17.36 -19.75 12.61
N PHE A 17 -18.20 -18.87 12.05
CA PHE A 17 -18.20 -18.51 10.63
C PHE A 17 -17.00 -17.60 10.31
N SER A 18 -16.69 -16.66 11.20
CA SER A 18 -15.48 -15.82 11.09
C SER A 18 -14.20 -16.63 11.30
N TYR A 19 -14.21 -17.67 12.14
CA TYR A 19 -13.05 -18.56 12.32
C TYR A 19 -12.74 -19.39 11.07
N ARG A 20 -13.75 -20.01 10.42
CA ARG A 20 -13.56 -20.75 9.16
C ARG A 20 -13.12 -19.84 8.02
N LEU A 21 -13.68 -18.63 7.92
CA LEU A 21 -13.21 -17.61 6.98
C LEU A 21 -11.76 -17.21 7.28
N ARG A 22 -11.39 -16.97 8.54
CA ARG A 22 -9.99 -16.72 8.96
C ARG A 22 -9.05 -17.88 8.65
N GLN A 23 -9.52 -19.13 8.76
CA GLN A 23 -8.73 -20.32 8.49
C GLN A 23 -8.50 -20.52 6.99
N LEU A 24 -9.54 -20.29 6.17
CA LEU A 24 -9.42 -20.26 4.71
C LEU A 24 -8.55 -19.09 4.24
N TYR A 25 -8.64 -17.93 4.90
CA TYR A 25 -7.72 -16.82 4.75
C TYR A 25 -6.28 -17.21 5.05
N ARG A 26 -6.00 -17.82 6.21
CA ARG A 26 -4.64 -18.29 6.52
C ARG A 26 -4.14 -19.34 5.54
N GLN A 27 -5.02 -20.16 4.96
CA GLN A 27 -4.64 -21.12 3.92
C GLN A 27 -4.38 -20.47 2.56
N GLN A 28 -5.13 -19.42 2.20
CA GLN A 28 -4.97 -18.65 0.96
C GLN A 28 -3.77 -17.69 1.04
N PHE A 29 -3.56 -17.05 2.19
CA PHE A 29 -2.49 -16.08 2.46
C PHE A 29 -1.26 -16.65 3.15
N GLY A 30 -1.31 -17.90 3.65
CA GLY A 30 -0.12 -18.64 4.09
C GLY A 30 0.87 -18.96 2.96
N ARG A 31 0.51 -18.60 1.73
CA ARG A 31 1.34 -18.62 0.53
C ARG A 31 1.90 -17.26 0.12
N LEU A 32 1.54 -16.16 0.77
CA LEU A 32 2.27 -14.90 0.59
C LEU A 32 3.67 -15.15 1.14
N LYS A 33 4.61 -15.38 0.23
CA LYS A 33 6.00 -15.66 0.58
C LYS A 33 6.54 -14.41 1.27
N HIS A 34 6.83 -14.53 2.56
CA HIS A 34 7.50 -13.48 3.30
C HIS A 34 8.88 -13.27 2.68
N ASP A 35 9.11 -12.05 2.17
CA ASP A 35 10.43 -11.65 1.74
C ASP A 35 11.22 -11.26 3.01
N PRO A 36 12.38 -11.90 3.28
CA PRO A 36 13.15 -11.66 4.50
C PRO A 36 13.69 -10.22 4.62
N SER A 37 13.66 -9.43 3.52
CA SER A 37 13.99 -8.01 3.57
C SER A 37 12.89 -7.14 4.18
N GLU A 38 11.66 -7.65 4.29
CA GLU A 38 10.51 -6.93 4.84
C GLU A 38 10.55 -6.97 6.37
N GLN A 39 10.49 -5.80 6.98
CA GLN A 39 10.59 -5.63 8.43
C GLN A 39 9.33 -4.98 8.98
N ASP A 40 8.96 -5.34 10.21
CA ASP A 40 7.80 -4.84 10.96
C ASP A 40 6.51 -4.80 10.11
N ILE A 41 6.12 -5.95 9.59
CA ILE A 41 4.93 -6.04 8.72
C ILE A 41 3.66 -5.78 9.53
N VAL A 42 2.84 -4.85 9.04
CA VAL A 42 1.47 -4.59 9.49
C VAL A 42 0.52 -4.83 8.33
N ILE A 43 -0.57 -5.57 8.59
CA ILE A 43 -1.59 -5.88 7.58
C ILE A 43 -2.91 -5.27 8.00
N TYR A 44 -3.48 -4.46 7.11
CA TYR A 44 -4.81 -3.90 7.24
C TYR A 44 -5.76 -4.58 6.28
N GLU A 45 -6.90 -5.03 6.78
CA GLU A 45 -7.98 -5.57 5.95
C GLU A 45 -8.99 -4.47 5.65
N ILE A 46 -9.19 -4.20 4.35
CA ILE A 46 -10.19 -3.23 3.88
C ILE A 46 -11.56 -3.90 3.88
N GLN A 47 -11.63 -5.07 3.28
CA GLN A 47 -12.81 -5.90 3.17
C GLN A 47 -12.39 -7.34 2.85
N PRO A 48 -13.33 -8.29 2.75
CA PRO A 48 -12.95 -9.64 2.43
C PRO A 48 -12.11 -9.75 1.14
N GLN A 49 -10.93 -10.35 1.24
CA GLN A 49 -9.92 -10.59 0.21
C GLN A 49 -9.16 -9.36 -0.29
N VAL A 50 -9.30 -8.20 0.37
CA VAL A 50 -8.59 -6.97 -0.01
C VAL A 50 -7.80 -6.46 1.17
N LEU A 51 -6.48 -6.47 1.03
CA LEU A 51 -5.54 -6.20 2.10
C LEU A 51 -4.52 -5.15 1.66
N ILE A 52 -4.12 -4.29 2.60
CA ILE A 52 -2.94 -3.45 2.49
C ILE A 52 -1.89 -4.00 3.46
N LYS A 53 -0.70 -4.32 2.94
CA LYS A 53 0.48 -4.69 3.72
C LYS A 53 1.42 -3.50 3.76
N VAL A 54 1.80 -3.05 4.96
CA VAL A 54 2.75 -1.97 5.19
C VAL A 54 3.95 -2.52 5.94
N TYR A 55 5.15 -2.16 5.51
CA TYR A 55 6.41 -2.62 6.08
C TYR A 55 7.52 -1.63 5.74
N TRP A 56 8.73 -1.89 6.23
CA TRP A 56 9.92 -1.16 5.79
C TRP A 56 11.00 -2.14 5.37
N LYS A 57 11.94 -1.68 4.52
CA LYS A 57 13.04 -2.51 4.02
C LYS A 57 14.26 -1.68 3.69
N ILE A 58 15.40 -2.37 3.62
CA ILE A 58 16.69 -1.82 3.20
C ILE A 58 17.24 -2.74 2.12
N LEU A 59 17.48 -2.20 0.93
CA LEU A 59 18.01 -2.92 -0.22
C LEU A 59 19.22 -2.17 -0.80
N PRO A 60 20.05 -2.82 -1.64
CA PRO A 60 21.13 -2.12 -2.34
C PRO A 60 20.67 -0.96 -3.23
N ILE A 61 19.41 -1.01 -3.70
CA ILE A 61 18.80 -0.02 -4.60
C ILE A 61 18.09 1.13 -3.87
N GLY A 62 18.09 1.14 -2.54
CA GLY A 62 17.33 2.11 -1.76
C GLY A 62 16.70 1.52 -0.51
N LYS A 63 16.11 2.40 0.30
CA LYS A 63 15.55 2.05 1.61
C LYS A 63 14.38 2.96 1.94
N GLY A 64 13.41 2.44 2.68
CA GLY A 64 12.26 3.23 3.08
C GLY A 64 11.03 2.38 3.43
N PRO A 65 9.92 3.03 3.79
CA PRO A 65 8.64 2.38 3.96
C PRO A 65 8.08 1.93 2.60
N ALA A 66 7.38 0.81 2.62
CA ALA A 66 6.74 0.23 1.46
C ALA A 66 5.30 -0.17 1.77
N LEU A 67 4.47 -0.13 0.74
CA LEU A 67 3.07 -0.51 0.81
C LEU A 67 2.72 -1.43 -0.34
N GLU A 68 1.98 -2.48 -0.05
CA GLU A 68 1.54 -3.45 -1.03
C GLU A 68 0.03 -3.68 -0.94
N LEU A 69 -0.65 -3.63 -2.08
CA LEU A 69 -2.05 -4.00 -2.21
C LEU A 69 -2.15 -5.45 -2.68
N ILE A 70 -2.89 -6.25 -1.92
CA ILE A 70 -3.14 -7.66 -2.21
C ILE A 70 -4.63 -7.88 -2.37
N VAL A 71 -5.02 -8.53 -3.46
CA VAL A 71 -6.42 -8.85 -3.77
C VAL A 71 -6.54 -10.33 -4.09
N SER A 72 -7.38 -11.05 -3.35
CA SER A 72 -7.62 -12.49 -3.52
C SER A 72 -6.35 -13.37 -3.45
N GLY A 73 -5.30 -12.87 -2.80
CA GLY A 73 -3.99 -13.54 -2.69
C GLY A 73 -2.97 -13.10 -3.74
N ASP A 74 -3.38 -12.32 -4.74
CA ASP A 74 -2.51 -11.79 -5.78
C ASP A 74 -2.00 -10.40 -5.39
N HIS A 75 -0.71 -10.16 -5.63
CA HIS A 75 -0.13 -8.83 -5.58
C HIS A 75 -0.71 -7.99 -6.72
N ILE A 76 -1.15 -6.76 -6.42
CA ILE A 76 -1.72 -5.84 -7.42
C ILE A 76 -0.81 -4.64 -7.62
N LEU A 77 -0.40 -4.03 -6.50
CA LEU A 77 0.47 -2.87 -6.48
C LEU A 77 1.51 -3.04 -5.38
N ARG A 78 2.72 -2.57 -5.63
CA ARG A 78 3.74 -2.39 -4.60
C ARG A 78 4.41 -1.04 -4.78
N PHE A 79 4.39 -0.22 -3.76
CA PHE A 79 5.02 1.09 -3.71
C PHE A 79 6.21 1.04 -2.77
N ASP A 80 7.39 1.37 -3.30
CA ASP A 80 8.65 1.45 -2.58
C ASP A 80 9.05 2.94 -2.48
N CYS A 81 8.77 3.56 -1.33
CA CYS A 81 9.00 5.00 -1.13
C CYS A 81 10.43 5.24 -0.64
N PHE A 82 11.39 5.31 -1.57
CA PHE A 82 12.83 5.36 -1.28
C PHE A 82 13.46 6.75 -1.42
N GLY A 83 12.67 7.78 -1.75
CA GLY A 83 13.17 9.13 -1.97
C GLY A 83 13.59 9.36 -3.43
N GLU A 84 14.25 10.49 -3.68
CA GLU A 84 14.64 10.95 -5.01
C GLU A 84 15.40 9.86 -5.77
N ASP A 85 15.10 9.72 -7.07
CA ASP A 85 15.68 8.76 -8.02
C ASP A 85 15.41 7.25 -7.79
N ASP A 86 15.23 6.82 -6.54
CA ASP A 86 15.07 5.39 -6.21
C ASP A 86 13.62 5.00 -5.89
N GLY A 87 12.77 5.95 -5.53
CA GLY A 87 11.37 5.70 -5.24
C GLY A 87 10.61 5.25 -6.48
N HIS A 88 9.92 4.12 -6.39
CA HIS A 88 9.17 3.57 -7.52
C HIS A 88 8.03 2.66 -7.07
N TYR A 89 7.20 2.26 -8.02
CA TYR A 89 6.16 1.27 -7.79
C TYR A 89 6.00 0.30 -8.95
N HIS A 90 5.37 -0.83 -8.65
CA HIS A 90 5.12 -1.94 -9.55
C HIS A 90 3.63 -2.15 -9.70
N ILE A 91 3.20 -2.47 -10.91
CA ILE A 91 1.83 -2.91 -11.21
C ILE A 91 1.91 -4.36 -11.65
N PHE A 92 1.33 -5.23 -10.84
CA PHE A 92 1.30 -6.65 -11.10
C PHE A 92 0.05 -6.98 -11.90
N SER A 93 0.27 -7.58 -13.08
CA SER A 93 -0.82 -7.90 -14.00
C SER A 93 -1.28 -9.36 -13.90
N GLY A 94 -0.53 -10.17 -13.16
CA GLY A 94 -0.74 -11.62 -13.01
C GLY A 94 -0.30 -12.43 -14.23
N TYR A 95 0.23 -11.81 -15.28
CA TYR A 95 0.89 -12.52 -16.38
C TYR A 95 2.29 -12.99 -15.97
N GLU A 96 2.79 -14.07 -16.58
CA GLU A 96 4.13 -14.63 -16.30
C GLU A 96 5.28 -13.86 -16.98
N TYR A 97 4.94 -12.91 -17.86
CA TYR A 97 5.90 -11.96 -18.43
C TYR A 97 6.37 -11.00 -17.34
N PRO A 98 7.59 -10.44 -17.42
CA PRO A 98 8.10 -9.58 -16.36
C PRO A 98 7.06 -8.50 -16.09
N ASP A 99 6.55 -8.49 -14.86
CA ASP A 99 5.69 -7.42 -14.37
C ASP A 99 6.36 -6.08 -14.72
N ARG A 100 5.54 -5.10 -15.11
CA ARG A 100 6.03 -3.89 -15.78
C ARG A 100 7.18 -3.27 -15.00
N ASP A 101 8.14 -2.75 -15.78
CA ASP A 101 9.27 -1.95 -15.31
C ASP A 101 8.85 -0.95 -14.23
N ARG A 102 9.78 -0.70 -13.31
CA ARG A 102 9.64 0.26 -12.21
C ARG A 102 9.05 1.58 -12.72
N ILE A 103 7.91 1.96 -12.17
CA ILE A 103 7.35 3.28 -12.42
C ILE A 103 7.88 4.20 -11.34
N TYR A 104 8.82 5.06 -11.71
CA TYR A 104 9.46 5.98 -10.77
C TYR A 104 8.52 7.09 -10.33
N PHE A 105 8.60 7.46 -9.05
CA PHE A 105 7.87 8.60 -8.53
C PHE A 105 8.47 9.90 -9.07
N PRO A 106 7.64 10.90 -9.43
CA PRO A 106 8.12 12.26 -9.66
C PRO A 106 8.46 12.99 -8.36
N GLU A 107 7.94 12.52 -7.22
CA GLU A 107 8.20 13.10 -5.89
C GLU A 107 9.64 12.85 -5.42
N LYS A 108 10.25 13.89 -4.84
CA LYS A 108 11.66 13.87 -4.41
C LYS A 108 11.83 13.32 -3.00
N THR A 109 10.85 13.51 -2.13
CA THR A 109 10.97 13.07 -0.73
C THR A 109 10.14 11.82 -0.46
N VAL A 110 10.59 11.00 0.49
CA VAL A 110 9.84 9.81 0.93
C VAL A 110 8.44 10.19 1.43
N ALA A 111 8.30 11.32 2.15
CA ALA A 111 7.01 11.79 2.64
C ALA A 111 6.03 12.15 1.50
N GLU A 112 6.52 12.80 0.45
CA GLU A 112 5.71 13.09 -0.73
C GLU A 112 5.34 11.81 -1.49
N GLN A 113 6.26 10.85 -1.63
CA GLN A 113 5.99 9.54 -2.24
C GLN A 113 4.95 8.73 -1.45
N ILE A 114 4.98 8.79 -0.12
CA ILE A 114 3.92 8.21 0.74
C ILE A 114 2.58 8.87 0.40
N ASN A 115 2.52 10.20 0.32
CA ASN A 115 1.28 10.90 -0.02
C ASN A 115 0.80 10.54 -1.43
N ARG A 116 1.71 10.40 -2.41
CA ARG A 116 1.39 9.92 -3.76
C ARG A 116 0.83 8.50 -3.72
N THR A 117 1.45 7.59 -2.98
CA THR A 117 0.97 6.21 -2.80
C THR A 117 -0.49 6.17 -2.35
N ILE A 118 -0.83 6.98 -1.34
CA ILE A 118 -2.20 7.07 -0.84
C ILE A 118 -3.15 7.73 -1.84
N PHE A 119 -2.68 8.74 -2.58
CA PHE A 119 -3.44 9.33 -3.67
C PHE A 119 -3.78 8.31 -4.75
N GLU A 120 -2.80 7.52 -5.21
CA GLU A 120 -2.97 6.48 -6.23
C GLU A 120 -4.00 5.43 -5.81
N LEU A 121 -3.94 4.95 -4.56
CA LEU A 121 -4.92 3.99 -4.04
C LEU A 121 -6.34 4.55 -3.97
N ASN A 122 -6.51 5.83 -3.61
CA ASN A 122 -7.84 6.41 -3.46
C ASN A 122 -8.46 6.86 -4.80
N HIS A 123 -7.65 7.17 -5.81
CA HIS A 123 -8.15 7.79 -7.05
C HIS A 123 -7.97 6.92 -8.29
N ASN A 124 -6.91 6.11 -8.35
CA ASN A 124 -6.51 5.38 -9.56
C ASN A 124 -6.61 3.85 -9.41
N LEU A 125 -7.01 3.35 -8.24
CA LEU A 125 -7.08 1.91 -7.96
C LEU A 125 -7.91 1.11 -8.97
N SER A 126 -9.07 1.62 -9.38
CA SER A 126 -9.90 0.93 -10.37
C SER A 126 -9.16 0.72 -11.69
N CYS A 127 -8.37 1.71 -12.12
CA CYS A 127 -7.55 1.62 -13.33
C CYS A 127 -6.49 0.52 -13.20
N PHE A 128 -5.80 0.43 -12.06
CA PHE A 128 -4.80 -0.62 -11.82
C PHE A 128 -5.42 -2.01 -11.81
N LEU A 129 -6.59 -2.18 -11.17
CA LEU A 129 -7.29 -3.47 -11.15
C LEU A 129 -7.67 -3.92 -12.56
N GLN A 130 -8.05 -3.01 -13.47
CA GLN A 130 -8.38 -3.35 -14.86
C GLN A 130 -7.22 -3.94 -15.65
N LEU A 131 -5.97 -3.69 -15.24
CA LEU A 131 -4.78 -4.24 -15.90
C LEU A 131 -4.52 -5.70 -15.54
N HIS A 132 -5.18 -6.22 -14.49
CA HIS A 132 -4.97 -7.58 -14.03
C HIS A 132 -5.63 -8.62 -14.94
N ARG A 133 -5.01 -9.79 -15.11
CA ARG A 133 -5.52 -10.87 -15.98
C ARG A 133 -6.83 -11.48 -15.48
N SER A 134 -7.00 -11.57 -14.16
CA SER A 134 -8.16 -12.19 -13.52
C SER A 134 -9.40 -11.31 -13.65
N ARG A 135 -10.46 -11.87 -14.25
CA ARG A 135 -11.75 -11.18 -14.40
C ARG A 135 -12.39 -10.84 -13.06
N ASP A 136 -12.19 -11.68 -12.04
CA ASP A 136 -12.79 -11.47 -10.73
C ASP A 136 -12.16 -10.25 -10.03
N ILE A 137 -10.84 -10.09 -10.17
CA ILE A 137 -10.11 -8.92 -9.67
C ILE A 137 -10.51 -7.66 -10.43
N ARG A 138 -10.65 -7.73 -11.76
CA ARG A 138 -11.14 -6.59 -12.57
C ARG A 138 -12.55 -6.15 -12.20
N ASN A 139 -13.42 -7.08 -11.83
CA ASN A 139 -14.81 -6.79 -11.48
C ASN A 139 -15.04 -6.48 -10.00
N LEU A 140 -13.99 -6.59 -9.18
CA LEU A 140 -14.09 -6.38 -7.75
C LEU A 140 -14.49 -4.94 -7.45
N LYS A 141 -15.51 -4.80 -6.60
CA LYS A 141 -15.90 -3.51 -6.03
C LYS A 141 -15.31 -3.39 -4.64
N ILE A 142 -14.40 -2.43 -4.49
CA ILE A 142 -13.79 -2.10 -3.21
C ILE A 142 -14.65 -1.03 -2.52
N ASP A 143 -14.94 -1.23 -1.23
CA ASP A 143 -15.62 -0.27 -0.38
C ASP A 143 -14.76 1.00 -0.23
N ALA A 144 -15.24 2.10 -0.81
CA ALA A 144 -14.52 3.36 -0.84
C ALA A 144 -14.35 4.00 0.55
N VAL A 145 -15.31 3.81 1.46
CA VAL A 145 -15.24 4.38 2.82
C VAL A 145 -14.22 3.61 3.64
N ALA A 146 -14.28 2.28 3.58
CA ALA A 146 -13.30 1.42 4.24
C ALA A 146 -11.89 1.66 3.67
N LEU A 147 -11.77 1.72 2.33
CA LEU A 147 -10.50 1.99 1.65
C LEU A 147 -9.88 3.31 2.14
N LYS A 148 -10.64 4.40 2.14
CA LYS A 148 -10.13 5.71 2.58
C LYS A 148 -9.64 5.70 4.02
N SER A 149 -10.40 5.05 4.92
CA SER A 149 -10.03 4.93 6.34
C SER A 149 -8.75 4.11 6.52
N ILE A 150 -8.64 2.97 5.84
CA ILE A 150 -7.46 2.10 5.91
C ILE A 150 -6.24 2.74 5.25
N CYS A 151 -6.42 3.43 4.12
CA CYS A 151 -5.36 4.19 3.48
C CYS A 151 -4.76 5.24 4.43
N GLU A 152 -5.58 5.93 5.22
CA GLU A 152 -5.07 6.89 6.20
C GLU A 152 -4.29 6.20 7.34
N GLN A 153 -4.74 5.05 7.83
CA GLN A 153 -3.98 4.25 8.81
C GLN A 153 -2.65 3.77 8.23
N ALA A 154 -2.66 3.27 6.99
CA ALA A 154 -1.46 2.85 6.29
C ALA A 154 -0.48 4.02 6.09
N ARG A 155 -0.99 5.21 5.74
CA ARG A 155 -0.19 6.44 5.65
C ARG A 155 0.51 6.76 6.95
N GLN A 156 -0.23 6.74 8.06
CA GLN A 156 0.30 7.00 9.39
C GLN A 156 1.37 5.98 9.76
N GLN A 157 1.17 4.70 9.43
CA GLN A 157 2.15 3.65 9.67
C GLN A 157 3.43 3.84 8.86
N MET A 158 3.33 4.19 7.57
CA MET A 158 4.50 4.48 6.74
C MET A 158 5.28 5.69 7.26
N LEU A 159 4.58 6.76 7.65
CA LEU A 159 5.21 7.95 8.25
C LEU A 159 5.83 7.63 9.61
N TYR A 160 5.19 6.79 10.41
CA TYR A 160 5.77 6.31 11.66
C TYR A 160 7.10 5.60 11.41
N TYR A 161 7.17 4.69 10.42
CA TYR A 161 8.45 4.07 10.04
C TYR A 161 9.48 5.08 9.57
N LEU A 162 9.10 6.01 8.68
CA LEU A 162 9.99 7.08 8.25
C LEU A 162 10.60 7.83 9.45
N LEU A 163 9.79 8.14 10.47
CA LEU A 163 10.19 8.95 11.63
C LEU A 163 10.92 8.18 12.74
N THR A 164 10.74 6.87 12.85
CA THR A 164 11.22 6.08 14.00
C THR A 164 12.31 5.08 13.68
N VAL A 165 12.41 4.62 12.43
CA VAL A 165 13.45 3.68 11.99
C VAL A 165 14.78 4.44 11.88
N PRO A 166 15.80 4.15 12.71
CA PRO A 166 17.05 4.92 12.73
C PRO A 166 17.80 4.93 11.38
N GLN A 167 17.63 3.87 10.59
CA GLN A 167 18.27 3.75 9.28
C GLN A 167 17.73 4.75 8.24
N PHE A 168 16.65 5.47 8.54
CA PHE A 168 16.03 6.48 7.67
C PHE A 168 16.33 7.93 8.10
N ASP A 169 17.28 8.15 9.00
CA ASP A 169 17.63 9.48 9.48
C ASP A 169 18.00 10.46 8.34
N ASP A 170 18.71 9.97 7.31
CA ASP A 170 19.08 10.70 6.09
C ASP A 170 17.88 11.03 5.19
N LEU A 171 16.82 10.22 5.22
CA LEU A 171 15.60 10.45 4.42
C LEU A 171 14.71 11.55 4.99
N ARG A 172 14.92 11.96 6.25
CA ARG A 172 14.14 13.01 6.93
C ARG A 172 14.63 14.42 6.64
N ILE A 173 15.88 14.53 6.20
CA ILE A 173 16.52 15.82 5.95
C ILE A 173 16.31 16.15 4.47
N PRO A 174 15.64 17.26 4.12
CA PRO A 174 15.58 17.67 2.73
C PRO A 174 17.02 17.95 2.26
N ASN A 175 17.48 17.22 1.25
CA ASN A 175 18.82 17.36 0.68
C ASN A 175 19.06 18.83 0.29
N SER A 176 19.85 19.54 1.10
CA SER A 176 20.21 20.94 0.90
C SER A 176 21.42 21.11 -0.05
N GLN A 177 21.85 20.04 -0.73
CA GLN A 177 23.11 20.02 -1.46
C GLN A 177 23.04 20.28 -2.98
N ASN A 178 21.90 20.73 -3.52
CA ASN A 178 21.80 21.09 -4.95
C ASN A 178 21.57 22.58 -5.22
N SER A 179 22.08 23.48 -4.37
CA SER A 179 22.30 24.88 -4.79
C SER A 179 23.71 25.02 -5.33
N GLU A 180 23.91 24.75 -6.62
CA GLU A 180 25.09 25.26 -7.32
C GLU A 180 25.14 26.80 -7.14
N PRO A 181 26.29 27.39 -6.78
CA PRO A 181 26.43 28.83 -6.74
C PRO A 181 26.33 29.38 -8.18
N LEU A 182 25.31 30.22 -8.42
CA LEU A 182 25.17 31.03 -9.63
C LEU A 182 26.51 31.74 -9.92
N PRO A 183 27.04 31.68 -11.15
CA PRO A 183 28.27 32.39 -11.47
C PRO A 183 28.04 33.89 -11.36
N LEU A 184 28.83 34.53 -10.50
CA LEU A 184 28.95 35.97 -10.41
C LEU A 184 29.31 36.53 -11.79
N LYS A 185 28.35 37.17 -12.46
CA LYS A 185 28.64 38.04 -13.59
C LYS A 185 29.38 39.25 -13.05
N THR A 186 30.70 39.26 -13.23
CA THR A 186 31.52 40.47 -13.14
C THR A 186 31.07 41.45 -14.23
N ALA A 187 30.68 42.65 -13.82
CA ALA A 187 30.45 43.80 -14.68
C ALA A 187 31.79 44.41 -15.14
#